data_AF-A0A1V6BL68-F1
#
_entry.id   AF-A0A1V6BL68-F1
#
_cell.length_a   1.000
_cell.length_b   1.000
_cell.length_c   1.000
_cell.angle_alpha   90.00
_cell.angle_beta   90.00
_cell.angle_gamma   90.00
#
_symmetry.space_group_name_H-M   'P 1'
#
loop_
_entity.id
_entity.type
_entity.pdbx_description
1 polymer ?
#
loop_
_entity_poly.entity_id
_entity_poly.type
_entity_poly.pdbx_seq_one_letter_code
_entity_poly.pdbx_strand_id
1 'polypeptide(L)'
;MKKLIFAILLVLLVTGCACQNQTIPYENGVTLSLPQEIKAHLLEGTAIPEKRFDYPGTLNVASFSTPDRYLLAGNDHYKVSEAMANHLATFGDHYINTSVQNQPNDDGYARFGAEKLPIDPPARYSTEIKRVAWDEFGTRYSYQFRTFTSGGTVYYTYSYTTNTTLIMEISLMVVKQDGKNKLALIPLPFDTRYEVGKNLQIDKLIKKDTYLDDQYYTFIYPPYLENLSLAEKETEVRNWYTTFCQGRNENGQFVITYLNQEFAIDFGQKKLSKTDKTEQDAFAIKYLGNANQ
;
A
#
# COMPACT_ATOMS: atom_id res chain seq x y z
N MET A 1 33.95 5.46 -29.58
CA MET A 1 32.82 6.40 -29.82
C MET A 1 31.78 6.19 -28.74
N LYS A 2 31.31 7.28 -28.14
CA LYS A 2 30.54 7.33 -26.89
C LYS A 2 29.06 6.90 -27.11
N LYS A 3 28.59 6.07 -26.17
CA LYS A 3 27.27 5.99 -25.52
C LYS A 3 25.99 6.23 -26.36
N LEU A 4 25.08 5.26 -26.31
CA LEU A 4 23.64 5.53 -26.24
C LEU A 4 23.02 4.68 -25.12
N ILE A 5 22.85 5.30 -23.95
CA ILE A 5 22.05 4.76 -22.85
C ILE A 5 20.64 5.29 -23.07
N PHE A 6 19.68 4.40 -23.37
CA PHE A 6 18.27 4.75 -23.35
C PHE A 6 17.81 4.89 -21.90
N ALA A 7 17.83 6.13 -21.40
CA ALA A 7 17.14 6.50 -20.18
C ALA A 7 15.67 6.79 -20.53
N ILE A 8 14.80 5.78 -20.38
CA ILE A 8 13.35 6.01 -20.25
C ILE A 8 13.11 6.32 -18.77
N LEU A 9 13.34 7.56 -18.39
CA LEU A 9 12.93 8.09 -17.09
C LEU A 9 12.56 9.56 -17.27
N LEU A 10 11.39 9.93 -16.74
CA LEU A 10 11.00 11.30 -16.40
C LEU A 10 10.40 12.18 -17.51
N VAL A 11 9.24 11.81 -18.06
CA VAL A 11 8.30 12.75 -18.72
C VAL A 11 6.97 12.83 -17.95
N LEU A 12 7.04 12.91 -16.62
CA LEU A 12 5.87 13.21 -15.77
C LEU A 12 6.06 14.46 -14.89
N LEU A 13 7.08 15.28 -15.12
CA LEU A 13 7.40 16.42 -14.25
C LEU A 13 7.17 17.81 -14.86
N VAL A 14 6.54 17.93 -16.04
CA VAL A 14 6.24 19.26 -16.61
C VAL A 14 4.86 19.29 -17.25
N THR A 15 3.83 19.23 -16.42
CA THR A 15 2.54 19.87 -16.74
C THR A 15 2.08 20.71 -15.54
N GLY A 16 2.51 21.97 -15.54
CA GLY A 16 1.80 23.09 -14.93
C GLY A 16 1.69 23.15 -13.40
N CYS A 17 2.52 23.99 -12.78
CA CYS A 17 2.38 24.51 -11.41
C CYS A 17 1.04 25.24 -11.10
N ALA A 18 0.08 25.28 -12.03
CA ALA A 18 -1.25 25.87 -11.83
C ALA A 18 -2.33 24.84 -11.46
N CYS A 19 -2.19 23.57 -11.89
CA CYS A 19 -3.16 22.51 -11.55
C CYS A 19 -2.84 21.83 -10.20
N GLN A 20 -1.65 22.05 -9.64
CA GLN A 20 -1.20 21.41 -8.40
C GLN A 20 -1.78 22.04 -7.12
N ASN A 21 -2.44 23.20 -7.21
CA ASN A 21 -3.00 23.93 -6.07
C ASN A 21 -4.53 23.83 -5.94
N GLN A 22 -5.21 23.12 -6.85
CA GLN A 22 -6.65 22.93 -6.72
C GLN A 22 -6.93 21.83 -5.70
N THR A 23 -7.73 22.17 -4.69
CA THR A 23 -8.21 21.23 -3.69
C THR A 23 -9.69 20.93 -3.87
N ILE A 24 -10.09 19.73 -3.49
CA ILE A 24 -11.49 19.31 -3.39
C ILE A 24 -11.79 19.14 -1.90
N PRO A 25 -12.86 19.76 -1.38
CA PRO A 25 -13.27 19.60 0.00
C PRO A 25 -14.05 18.30 0.22
N TYR A 26 -13.82 17.65 1.36
CA TYR A 26 -14.56 16.49 1.85
C TYR A 26 -15.00 16.75 3.29
N GLU A 27 -16.30 16.69 3.52
CA GLU A 27 -16.84 16.84 4.88
C GLU A 27 -16.51 15.62 5.74
N ASN A 28 -15.99 15.91 6.92
CA ASN A 28 -15.61 14.95 7.96
C ASN A 28 -14.54 13.92 7.58
N GLY A 29 -13.81 14.12 6.48
CA GLY A 29 -12.72 13.24 6.02
C GLY A 29 -13.03 12.40 4.77
N VAL A 30 -12.20 11.42 4.47
CA VAL A 30 -12.25 10.61 3.22
C VAL A 30 -12.29 9.12 3.51
N THR A 31 -12.80 8.33 2.56
CA THR A 31 -12.79 6.86 2.63
C THR A 31 -11.90 6.33 1.52
N LEU A 32 -10.80 5.68 1.89
CA LEU A 32 -9.98 4.92 0.95
C LEU A 32 -10.79 3.72 0.44
N SER A 33 -10.86 3.58 -0.87
CA SER A 33 -11.63 2.54 -1.57
C SER A 33 -11.07 2.33 -2.98
N LEU A 34 -11.52 1.30 -3.70
CA LEU A 34 -11.14 1.08 -5.09
C LEU A 34 -11.69 2.18 -6.02
N PRO A 35 -10.94 2.58 -7.07
CA PRO A 35 -11.45 3.39 -8.17
C PRO A 35 -12.54 2.66 -8.97
N GLN A 36 -13.44 3.43 -9.59
CA GLN A 36 -14.58 2.86 -10.32
C GLN A 36 -14.15 2.01 -11.51
N GLU A 37 -13.07 2.37 -12.19
CA GLU A 37 -12.50 1.60 -13.29
C GLU A 37 -11.99 0.22 -12.86
N ILE A 38 -11.66 0.02 -11.59
CA ILE A 38 -11.31 -1.31 -11.06
C ILE A 38 -12.59 -2.04 -10.63
N LYS A 39 -13.46 -1.36 -9.87
CA LYS A 39 -14.73 -1.91 -9.38
C LYS A 39 -15.57 -2.54 -10.51
N ALA A 40 -15.61 -1.89 -11.67
CA ALA A 40 -16.39 -2.37 -12.83
C ALA A 40 -15.92 -3.73 -13.39
N HIS A 41 -14.71 -4.17 -13.07
CA HIS A 41 -14.12 -5.40 -13.58
C HIS A 41 -13.83 -6.45 -12.52
N LEU A 42 -14.18 -6.21 -11.26
CA LEU A 42 -14.01 -7.19 -10.19
C LEU A 42 -14.82 -8.47 -10.47
N LEU A 43 -14.35 -9.58 -9.89
CA LEU A 43 -15.13 -10.80 -9.76
C LEU A 43 -16.43 -10.51 -9.02
N GLU A 44 -17.49 -11.18 -9.44
CA GLU A 44 -18.81 -11.05 -8.81
C GLU A 44 -18.75 -11.49 -7.34
N GLY A 45 -19.44 -10.77 -6.45
CA GLY A 45 -19.45 -11.07 -5.02
C GLY A 45 -18.23 -10.58 -4.23
N THR A 46 -17.22 -9.98 -4.89
CA THR A 46 -16.06 -9.40 -4.21
C THR A 46 -16.49 -8.30 -3.23
N ALA A 47 -16.11 -8.46 -1.96
CA ALA A 47 -16.29 -7.40 -0.97
C ALA A 47 -15.34 -6.24 -1.29
N ILE A 48 -15.84 -5.01 -1.23
CA ILE A 48 -15.03 -3.83 -1.49
C ILE A 48 -14.31 -3.44 -0.19
N PRO A 49 -12.96 -3.43 -0.16
CA PRO A 49 -12.24 -2.97 1.00
C PRO A 49 -12.37 -1.45 1.11
N GLU A 50 -12.65 -0.98 2.33
CA GLU A 50 -12.77 0.43 2.63
C GLU A 50 -12.06 0.78 3.94
N LYS A 51 -11.36 1.91 3.97
CA LYS A 51 -10.76 2.45 5.20
C LYS A 51 -11.06 3.92 5.33
N ARG A 52 -11.76 4.26 6.41
CA ARG A 52 -12.09 5.65 6.74
C ARG A 52 -10.89 6.37 7.33
N PHE A 53 -10.64 7.59 6.87
CA PHE A 53 -9.79 8.60 7.51
C PHE A 53 -10.68 9.74 7.98
N ASP A 54 -10.92 9.81 9.29
CA ASP A 54 -11.79 10.82 9.88
C ASP A 54 -11.03 12.12 10.18
N TYR A 55 -11.65 13.23 9.84
CA TYR A 55 -11.10 14.57 10.05
C TYR A 55 -12.22 15.54 10.44
N PRO A 56 -12.16 16.26 11.58
CA PRO A 56 -13.26 17.11 12.01
C PRO A 56 -13.41 18.38 11.14
N GLY A 57 -14.57 18.49 10.48
CA GLY A 57 -14.91 19.58 9.56
C GLY A 57 -14.46 19.28 8.12
N THR A 58 -14.10 20.31 7.37
CA THR A 58 -13.74 20.17 5.96
C THR A 58 -12.29 19.76 5.77
N LEU A 59 -12.06 18.58 5.19
CA LEU A 59 -10.74 18.11 4.75
C LEU A 59 -10.53 18.46 3.28
N ASN A 60 -9.45 19.17 2.98
CA ASN A 60 -9.01 19.49 1.63
C ASN A 60 -8.02 18.44 1.11
N VAL A 61 -8.26 17.91 -0.09
CA VAL A 61 -7.33 17.01 -0.78
C VAL A 61 -7.02 17.54 -2.16
N ALA A 62 -5.85 17.21 -2.71
CA ALA A 62 -5.49 17.61 -4.08
C ALA A 62 -6.51 17.08 -5.10
N SER A 63 -6.88 17.87 -6.10
CA SER A 63 -7.96 17.55 -7.06
C SER A 63 -7.72 16.32 -7.93
N PHE A 64 -6.45 15.92 -8.08
CA PHE A 64 -6.05 14.70 -8.79
C PHE A 64 -5.96 13.46 -7.87
N SER A 65 -6.43 13.56 -6.62
CA SER A 65 -6.58 12.40 -5.74
C SER A 65 -7.61 11.44 -6.32
N THR A 66 -7.42 10.15 -6.06
CA THR A 66 -8.32 9.07 -6.45
C THR A 66 -8.84 8.36 -5.20
N PRO A 67 -9.95 7.59 -5.26
CA PRO A 67 -10.50 6.92 -4.09
C PRO A 67 -9.50 6.04 -3.33
N ASP A 68 -8.47 5.51 -4.00
CA ASP A 68 -7.41 4.69 -3.42
C ASP A 68 -6.16 5.48 -3.02
N ARG A 69 -6.12 6.79 -3.31
CA ARG A 69 -4.98 7.66 -3.03
C ARG A 69 -5.42 9.10 -2.82
N TYR A 70 -5.41 9.52 -1.56
CA TYR A 70 -5.67 10.90 -1.16
C TYR A 70 -4.38 11.63 -0.77
N LEU A 71 -4.18 12.82 -1.32
CA LEU A 71 -3.11 13.72 -0.93
C LEU A 71 -3.70 14.90 -0.16
N LEU A 72 -3.38 15.01 1.12
CA LEU A 72 -3.89 16.09 1.95
C LEU A 72 -3.17 17.40 1.59
N ALA A 73 -3.91 18.49 1.39
CA ALA A 73 -3.33 19.77 0.97
C ALA A 73 -4.13 20.95 1.55
N GLY A 74 -3.43 21.97 2.07
CA GLY A 74 -4.08 23.20 2.54
C GLY A 74 -5.00 23.00 3.76
N ASN A 75 -4.68 22.05 4.64
CA ASN A 75 -5.44 21.78 5.86
C ASN A 75 -4.78 22.40 7.09
N ASP A 76 -5.57 22.59 8.14
CA ASP A 76 -5.07 22.87 9.48
C ASP A 76 -4.15 21.73 9.94
N HIS A 77 -2.90 22.07 10.29
CA HIS A 77 -1.87 21.10 10.62
C HIS A 77 -2.11 20.39 11.95
N TYR A 78 -2.69 21.06 12.94
CA TYR A 78 -3.03 20.44 14.23
C TYR A 78 -4.10 19.39 14.05
N LYS A 79 -5.17 19.72 13.31
CA LYS A 79 -6.23 18.77 12.99
C LYS A 79 -5.72 17.59 12.16
N VAL A 80 -4.83 17.83 11.19
CA VAL A 80 -4.23 16.74 10.39
C VAL A 80 -3.38 15.85 11.29
N SER A 81 -2.61 16.44 12.21
CA SER A 81 -1.77 15.70 13.14
C SER A 81 -2.60 14.76 14.01
N GLU A 82 -3.67 15.27 14.60
CA GLU A 82 -4.60 14.50 15.42
C GLU A 82 -5.32 13.40 14.60
N ALA A 83 -5.85 13.75 13.43
CA ALA A 83 -6.50 12.79 12.54
C ALA A 83 -5.56 11.66 12.10
N MET A 84 -4.30 11.98 11.80
CA MET A 84 -3.27 10.99 11.47
C MET A 84 -2.94 10.09 12.66
N ALA A 85 -2.80 10.64 13.86
CA ALA A 85 -2.55 9.84 15.06
C ALA A 85 -3.69 8.84 15.31
N ASN A 86 -4.93 9.32 15.28
CA ASN A 86 -6.13 8.50 15.48
C ASN A 86 -6.24 7.43 14.39
N HIS A 87 -6.06 7.81 13.13
CA HIS A 87 -6.10 6.88 12.00
C HIS A 87 -5.05 5.78 12.10
N LEU A 88 -3.80 6.14 12.39
CA LEU A 88 -2.71 5.17 12.52
C LEU A 88 -2.91 4.24 13.72
N ALA A 89 -3.50 4.73 14.82
CA ALA A 89 -3.82 3.91 15.98
C ALA A 89 -4.83 2.80 15.67
N THR A 90 -5.71 2.98 14.67
CA THR A 90 -6.68 1.94 14.27
C THR A 90 -6.05 0.65 13.72
N PHE A 91 -4.77 0.67 13.38
CA PHE A 91 -4.04 -0.52 12.94
C PHE A 91 -3.37 -1.27 14.10
N GLY A 92 -3.35 -0.71 15.32
CA GLY A 92 -2.58 -1.28 16.44
C GLY A 92 -1.12 -1.50 16.04
N ASP A 93 -0.62 -2.71 16.29
CA ASP A 93 0.75 -3.12 15.94
C ASP A 93 0.89 -3.71 14.52
N HIS A 94 -0.18 -3.65 13.70
CA HIS A 94 -0.20 -4.20 12.33
C HIS A 94 0.39 -3.22 11.32
N TYR A 95 1.67 -2.89 11.51
CA TYR A 95 2.40 -2.04 10.58
C TYR A 95 3.90 -2.31 10.58
N ILE A 96 4.56 -1.73 9.60
CA ILE A 96 6.01 -1.66 9.51
C ILE A 96 6.43 -0.34 8.88
N ASN A 97 7.53 0.21 9.38
CA ASN A 97 8.16 1.38 8.80
C ASN A 97 9.16 0.92 7.74
N THR A 98 8.86 1.20 6.47
CA THR A 98 9.69 0.83 5.31
C THR A 98 10.85 1.78 5.07
N SER A 99 10.77 2.97 5.67
CA SER A 99 11.83 3.97 5.70
C SER A 99 11.69 4.79 6.96
N VAL A 100 12.79 5.00 7.67
CA VAL A 100 12.90 5.89 8.84
C VAL A 100 14.14 6.75 8.64
N GLN A 101 13.95 8.06 8.48
CA GLN A 101 15.03 9.00 8.20
C GLN A 101 14.95 10.19 9.14
N ASN A 102 16.00 10.39 9.94
CA ASN A 102 16.11 11.57 10.78
C ASN A 102 16.51 12.77 9.95
N GLN A 103 15.78 13.86 10.14
CA GLN A 103 16.01 15.17 9.55
C GLN A 103 16.52 16.09 10.66
N PRO A 104 17.83 16.41 10.69
CA PRO A 104 18.39 17.30 11.70
C PRO A 104 17.68 18.65 11.73
N ASN A 105 17.44 19.14 12.94
CA ASN A 105 16.86 20.43 13.23
C ASN A 105 17.85 21.17 14.16
N ASP A 106 18.90 21.75 13.56
CA ASP A 106 20.04 22.32 14.28
C ASP A 106 19.66 23.48 15.21
N ASP A 107 18.59 24.22 14.88
CA ASP A 107 18.03 25.28 15.72
C ASP A 107 17.18 24.75 16.88
N GLY A 108 16.91 23.44 16.93
CA GLY A 108 16.07 22.78 17.95
C GLY A 108 14.57 22.91 17.68
N TYR A 109 14.15 23.37 16.50
CA TYR A 109 12.73 23.56 16.17
C TYR A 109 12.32 22.77 14.94
N ALA A 110 11.14 22.15 15.00
CA ALA A 110 10.50 21.56 13.84
C ALA A 110 9.52 22.56 13.21
N ARG A 111 9.55 22.68 11.88
CA ARG A 111 8.50 23.39 11.14
C ARG A 111 7.18 22.63 11.24
N PHE A 112 6.10 23.31 11.59
CA PHE A 112 4.75 22.75 11.63
C PHE A 112 3.80 23.73 10.95
N GLY A 113 3.62 23.56 9.64
CA GLY A 113 2.95 24.56 8.81
C GLY A 113 3.73 25.87 8.69
N ALA A 114 3.10 26.97 9.12
CA ALA A 114 3.72 28.29 9.20
C ALA A 114 4.51 28.49 10.51
N GLU A 115 4.32 27.62 11.51
CA GLU A 115 4.91 27.75 12.84
C GLU A 115 6.21 26.96 12.98
N LYS A 116 6.96 27.27 14.04
CA LYS A 116 8.11 26.50 14.53
C LYS A 116 7.82 26.07 15.97
N LEU A 117 7.80 24.75 16.20
CA LEU A 117 7.61 24.18 17.52
C LEU A 117 8.95 23.64 18.05
N PRO A 118 9.29 23.87 19.34
CA PRO A 118 10.53 23.35 19.92
C PRO A 118 10.47 21.82 19.97
N ILE A 119 11.58 21.16 19.65
CA ILE A 119 11.69 19.70 19.77
C ILE A 119 12.13 19.36 21.18
N ASP A 120 11.48 18.38 21.79
CA ASP A 120 11.79 17.93 23.14
C ASP A 120 13.21 17.33 23.22
N PRO A 121 14.05 17.77 24.18
CA PRO A 121 15.34 17.15 24.44
C PRO A 121 15.20 15.66 24.82
N PRO A 122 16.21 14.80 24.52
CA PRO A 122 17.48 15.14 23.89
C PRO A 122 17.42 15.17 22.35
N ALA A 123 16.26 14.87 21.75
CA ALA A 123 16.11 14.85 20.31
C ALA A 123 16.32 16.25 19.73
N ARG A 124 16.97 16.31 18.56
CA ARG A 124 17.16 17.53 17.76
C ARG A 124 16.86 17.27 16.29
N TYR A 125 15.92 16.37 16.04
CA TYR A 125 15.54 15.97 14.71
C TYR A 125 14.05 15.70 14.66
N SER A 126 13.49 15.90 13.48
CA SER A 126 12.21 15.30 13.10
C SER A 126 12.48 14.02 12.32
N THR A 127 11.55 13.08 12.29
CA THR A 127 11.74 11.78 11.63
C THR A 127 10.73 11.63 10.51
N GLU A 128 11.22 11.48 9.28
CA GLU A 128 10.41 11.10 8.14
C GLU A 128 10.22 9.59 8.11
N ILE A 129 8.97 9.16 7.98
CA ILE A 129 8.55 7.78 8.04
C ILE A 129 7.73 7.45 6.79
N LYS A 130 8.10 6.36 6.12
CA LYS A 130 7.21 5.63 5.21
C LYS A 130 6.72 4.40 5.95
N ARG A 131 5.42 4.21 6.02
CA ARG A 131 4.78 3.12 6.75
C ARG A 131 3.85 2.36 5.83
N VAL A 132 3.85 1.05 5.94
CA VAL A 132 2.76 0.20 5.43
C VAL A 132 2.08 -0.41 6.63
N ALA A 133 0.76 -0.28 6.70
CA ALA A 133 -0.09 -0.92 7.71
C ALA A 133 -1.12 -1.81 7.01
N TRP A 134 -1.73 -2.73 7.75
CA TRP A 134 -2.81 -3.56 7.20
C TRP A 134 -3.94 -3.71 8.21
N ASP A 135 -5.16 -3.82 7.70
CA ASP A 135 -6.34 -4.06 8.53
C ASP A 135 -6.50 -5.54 8.91
N GLU A 136 -7.57 -5.85 9.63
CA GLU A 136 -7.91 -7.20 10.09
C GLU A 136 -8.15 -8.20 8.94
N PHE A 137 -8.36 -7.72 7.72
CA PHE A 137 -8.52 -8.55 6.52
C PHE A 137 -7.23 -8.67 5.70
N GLY A 138 -6.15 -8.01 6.14
CA GLY A 138 -4.86 -8.00 5.44
C GLY A 138 -4.80 -7.04 4.25
N THR A 139 -5.79 -6.15 4.07
CA THR A 139 -5.70 -5.08 3.08
C THR A 139 -4.65 -4.06 3.52
N ARG A 140 -3.72 -3.74 2.63
CA ARG A 140 -2.55 -2.89 2.93
C ARG A 140 -2.82 -1.42 2.58
N TYR A 141 -2.30 -0.56 3.44
CA TYR A 141 -2.35 0.89 3.29
C TYR A 141 -0.96 1.49 3.52
N SER A 142 -0.52 2.33 2.60
CA SER A 142 0.78 3.02 2.68
C SER A 142 0.61 4.48 3.07
N TYR A 143 1.51 4.95 3.92
CA TYR A 143 1.54 6.30 4.46
C TYR A 143 2.95 6.88 4.35
N GLN A 144 3.01 8.19 4.12
CA GLN A 144 4.24 8.96 4.24
C GLN A 144 3.96 10.21 5.06
N PHE A 145 4.72 10.38 6.14
CA PHE A 145 4.59 11.49 7.07
C PHE A 145 5.93 11.78 7.77
N ARG A 146 5.97 12.89 8.50
CA ARG A 146 7.07 13.27 9.38
C ARG A 146 6.54 13.43 10.79
N THR A 147 7.33 13.06 11.78
CA THR A 147 6.98 13.18 13.20
C THR A 147 8.05 13.89 14.01
N PHE A 148 7.65 14.53 15.11
CA PHE A 148 8.54 15.08 16.14
C PHE A 148 7.76 15.21 17.45
N THR A 149 8.45 15.28 18.58
CA THR A 149 7.84 15.48 19.90
C THR A 149 8.06 16.91 20.37
N SER A 150 7.01 17.57 20.87
CA SER A 150 7.06 18.91 21.46
C SER A 150 6.11 19.00 22.65
N GLY A 151 6.62 19.38 23.83
CA GLY A 151 5.83 19.45 25.05
C GLY A 151 5.20 18.12 25.47
N GLY A 152 5.90 17.01 25.22
CA GLY A 152 5.43 15.64 25.46
C GLY A 152 4.44 15.10 24.41
N THR A 153 4.05 15.90 23.42
CA THR A 153 3.09 15.51 22.38
C THR A 153 3.80 15.14 21.09
N VAL A 154 3.42 14.01 20.48
CA VAL A 154 3.90 13.58 19.17
C VAL A 154 3.05 14.23 18.07
N TYR A 155 3.68 15.01 17.21
CA TYR A 155 3.03 15.69 16.09
C TYR A 155 3.29 14.96 14.77
N TYR A 156 2.25 14.75 13.97
CA TYR A 156 2.32 14.19 12.63
C TYR A 156 2.15 15.31 11.60
N THR A 157 3.05 15.39 10.64
CA THR A 157 3.05 16.43 9.62
C THR A 157 3.55 15.91 8.27
N TYR A 158 3.47 16.74 7.24
CA TYR A 158 3.98 16.39 5.92
C TYR A 158 5.52 16.28 5.94
N SER A 159 6.05 15.42 5.07
CA SER A 159 7.48 15.35 4.80
C SER A 159 7.96 16.63 4.09
N TYR A 160 9.25 16.95 4.15
CA TYR A 160 9.77 18.18 3.54
C TYR A 160 9.58 18.24 2.02
N THR A 161 9.46 17.08 1.37
CA THR A 161 9.38 16.96 -0.09
C THR A 161 8.01 16.55 -0.61
N THR A 162 7.13 16.02 0.26
CA THR A 162 5.82 15.51 -0.15
C THR A 162 4.74 15.72 0.90
N ASN A 163 3.52 16.00 0.44
CA ASN A 163 2.33 16.07 1.28
C ASN A 163 2.03 14.72 1.95
N THR A 164 1.34 14.77 3.09
CA THR A 164 0.79 13.56 3.71
C THR A 164 -0.10 12.84 2.71
N THR A 165 0.26 11.60 2.41
CA THR A 165 -0.42 10.78 1.40
C THR A 165 -0.97 9.53 2.07
N LEU A 166 -2.25 9.25 1.79
CA LEU A 166 -2.96 8.05 2.22
C LEU A 166 -3.17 7.18 0.99
N ILE A 167 -2.70 5.93 1.01
CA ILE A 167 -2.77 5.04 -0.15
C ILE A 167 -3.35 3.70 0.29
N MET A 168 -4.34 3.19 -0.45
CA MET A 168 -4.68 1.77 -0.44
C MET A 168 -3.88 1.06 -1.53
N GLU A 169 -3.17 0.00 -1.17
CA GLU A 169 -2.42 -0.81 -2.12
C GLU A 169 -3.36 -1.77 -2.86
N ILE A 170 -3.21 -1.85 -4.19
CA ILE A 170 -4.10 -2.63 -5.06
C ILE A 170 -3.26 -3.64 -5.85
N SER A 171 -3.06 -4.81 -5.24
CA SER A 171 -2.53 -6.01 -5.89
C SER A 171 -3.67 -6.78 -6.54
N LEU A 172 -3.49 -7.13 -7.81
CA LEU A 172 -4.54 -7.72 -8.65
C LEU A 172 -4.10 -9.07 -9.22
N MET A 173 -5.08 -9.93 -9.47
CA MET A 173 -4.98 -11.11 -10.30
C MET A 173 -6.02 -11.05 -11.40
N VAL A 174 -5.62 -11.37 -12.63
CA VAL A 174 -6.53 -11.54 -13.76
C VAL A 174 -7.00 -12.99 -13.78
N VAL A 175 -8.31 -13.17 -13.76
CA VAL A 175 -8.98 -14.48 -13.78
C VAL A 175 -9.95 -14.52 -14.94
N LYS A 176 -10.16 -15.69 -15.55
CA LYS A 176 -11.17 -15.87 -16.60
C LYS A 176 -12.50 -16.32 -15.97
N GLN A 177 -13.54 -15.52 -16.12
CA GLN A 177 -14.92 -15.85 -15.71
C GLN A 177 -15.84 -15.62 -16.91
N ASP A 178 -16.65 -16.63 -17.26
CA ASP A 178 -17.57 -16.59 -18.42
C ASP A 178 -16.89 -16.15 -19.73
N GLY A 179 -15.66 -16.64 -19.95
CA GLY A 179 -14.84 -16.31 -21.12
C GLY A 179 -14.26 -14.90 -21.14
N LYS A 180 -14.50 -14.08 -20.10
CA LYS A 180 -14.01 -12.71 -19.98
C LYS A 180 -12.97 -12.60 -18.86
N ASN A 181 -12.00 -11.72 -19.06
CA ASN A 181 -11.02 -11.42 -18.01
C ASN A 181 -11.66 -10.52 -16.96
N LYS A 182 -11.50 -10.91 -15.71
CA LYS A 182 -11.98 -10.25 -14.49
C LYS A 182 -10.82 -10.05 -13.53
N LEU A 183 -11.03 -9.18 -12.55
CA LEU A 183 -10.02 -8.84 -11.56
C LEU A 183 -10.39 -9.43 -10.20
N ALA A 184 -9.47 -10.16 -9.61
CA ALA A 184 -9.47 -10.50 -8.20
C ALA A 184 -8.49 -9.56 -7.47
N LEU A 185 -8.86 -9.10 -6.28
CA LEU A 185 -7.88 -8.53 -5.35
C LEU A 185 -7.17 -9.68 -4.64
N ILE A 186 -5.85 -9.62 -4.55
CA ILE A 186 -5.07 -10.63 -3.84
C ILE A 186 -4.43 -10.03 -2.59
N PRO A 187 -4.51 -10.69 -1.43
CA PRO A 187 -3.79 -10.27 -0.24
C PRO A 187 -2.34 -10.71 -0.37
N LEU A 188 -1.41 -9.86 0.06
CA LEU A 188 0.01 -10.17 0.04
C LEU A 188 0.63 -9.76 1.38
N PRO A 189 1.51 -10.60 1.96
CA PRO A 189 2.32 -10.20 3.09
C PRO A 189 3.07 -8.90 2.82
N PHE A 190 3.49 -8.23 3.89
CA PHE A 190 4.25 -7.00 3.77
C PHE A 190 5.52 -7.19 2.89
N ASP A 191 5.86 -6.17 2.11
CA ASP A 191 7.04 -6.13 1.21
C ASP A 191 7.11 -7.22 0.14
N THR A 192 6.05 -8.03 -0.02
CA THR A 192 5.91 -8.87 -1.19
C THR A 192 5.72 -7.98 -2.42
N ARG A 193 6.67 -8.07 -3.36
CA ARG A 193 6.62 -7.32 -4.61
C ARG A 193 5.68 -8.01 -5.60
N TYR A 194 4.78 -7.24 -6.19
CA TYR A 194 3.84 -7.71 -7.21
C TYR A 194 3.97 -6.88 -8.49
N GLU A 195 3.65 -7.49 -9.62
CA GLU A 195 3.75 -6.85 -10.94
C GLU A 195 2.40 -6.42 -11.48
N VAL A 196 1.33 -7.09 -11.04
CA VAL A 196 -0.03 -6.87 -11.51
C VAL A 196 -0.79 -6.07 -10.46
N GLY A 197 -1.06 -4.80 -10.78
CA GLY A 197 -1.74 -3.86 -9.90
C GLY A 197 -2.21 -2.63 -10.65
N LYS A 198 -2.68 -1.61 -9.90
CA LYS A 198 -3.27 -0.38 -10.46
C LYS A 198 -2.35 0.44 -11.36
N ASN A 199 -1.04 0.24 -11.24
CA ASN A 199 -0.02 0.91 -12.06
C ASN A 199 -0.05 0.43 -13.53
N LEU A 200 -0.68 -0.71 -13.80
CA LEU A 200 -0.96 -1.16 -15.16
C LEU A 200 -2.26 -0.53 -15.66
N GLN A 201 -2.29 -0.21 -16.96
CA GLN A 201 -3.53 0.25 -17.60
C GLN A 201 -4.58 -0.87 -17.50
N ILE A 202 -5.73 -0.59 -16.89
CA ILE A 202 -6.83 -1.55 -16.71
C ILE A 202 -7.21 -2.22 -18.03
N ASP A 203 -7.25 -1.46 -19.13
CA ASP A 203 -7.48 -2.00 -20.47
C ASP A 203 -6.55 -3.15 -20.86
N LYS A 204 -5.28 -3.12 -20.43
CA LYS A 204 -4.33 -4.22 -20.68
C LYS A 204 -4.65 -5.46 -19.85
N LEU A 205 -5.19 -5.30 -18.64
CA LEU A 205 -5.59 -6.40 -17.77
C LEU A 205 -6.85 -7.09 -18.30
N ILE A 206 -7.79 -6.31 -18.84
CA ILE A 206 -9.09 -6.82 -19.29
C ILE A 206 -9.07 -7.35 -20.73
N LYS A 207 -8.31 -6.73 -21.64
CA LYS A 207 -8.35 -7.06 -23.08
C LYS A 207 -7.29 -8.07 -23.52
N LYS A 208 -6.30 -8.38 -22.67
CA LYS A 208 -5.19 -9.27 -23.02
C LYS A 208 -5.10 -10.44 -22.06
N ASP A 209 -4.74 -11.60 -22.61
CA ASP A 209 -4.54 -12.83 -21.85
C ASP A 209 -3.13 -12.93 -21.22
N THR A 210 -2.26 -11.94 -21.45
CA THR A 210 -0.88 -11.91 -20.91
C THR A 210 -0.84 -12.16 -19.41
N TYR A 211 -1.76 -11.55 -18.66
CA TYR A 211 -1.77 -11.62 -17.21
C TYR A 211 -2.61 -12.80 -16.67
N LEU A 212 -3.06 -13.73 -17.51
CA LEU A 212 -3.60 -15.00 -17.04
C LEU A 212 -2.50 -16.01 -16.67
N ASP A 213 -1.25 -15.71 -17.01
CA ASP A 213 -0.10 -16.58 -16.76
C ASP A 213 0.30 -16.57 -15.27
N ASP A 214 0.40 -17.77 -14.69
CA ASP A 214 0.73 -18.02 -13.29
C ASP A 214 2.07 -17.38 -12.86
N GLN A 215 3.01 -17.15 -13.78
CA GLN A 215 4.30 -16.52 -13.42
C GLN A 215 4.15 -15.13 -12.77
N TYR A 216 3.06 -14.42 -13.09
CA TYR A 216 2.73 -13.12 -12.50
C TYR A 216 2.21 -13.23 -11.06
N TYR A 217 1.77 -14.42 -10.65
CA TYR A 217 1.17 -14.73 -9.35
C TYR A 217 2.03 -15.68 -8.51
N THR A 218 3.27 -15.92 -8.93
CA THR A 218 4.35 -16.43 -8.10
C THR A 218 5.11 -15.25 -7.49
N PHE A 219 5.39 -15.30 -6.20
CA PHE A 219 5.95 -14.20 -5.42
C PHE A 219 7.19 -14.66 -4.66
N ILE A 220 8.29 -13.92 -4.83
CA ILE A 220 9.48 -14.09 -3.98
C ILE A 220 9.09 -13.69 -2.56
N TYR A 221 9.59 -14.42 -1.56
CA TYR A 221 9.36 -14.10 -0.16
C TYR A 221 9.76 -12.65 0.17
N PRO A 222 9.02 -11.98 1.08
CA PRO A 222 9.36 -10.65 1.54
C PRO A 222 10.85 -10.49 1.95
N PRO A 223 11.50 -9.37 1.57
CA PRO A 223 12.89 -9.08 1.96
C PRO A 223 13.18 -9.18 3.46
N TYR A 224 12.23 -8.81 4.33
CA TYR A 224 12.43 -8.91 5.77
C TYR A 224 12.58 -10.36 6.28
N LEU A 225 12.20 -11.36 5.46
CA LEU A 225 12.37 -12.78 5.75
C LEU A 225 13.64 -13.38 5.11
N GLU A 226 14.45 -12.59 4.39
CA GLU A 226 15.56 -13.11 3.56
C GLU A 226 16.52 -14.02 4.34
N ASN A 227 16.81 -13.68 5.60
CA ASN A 227 17.74 -14.38 6.49
C ASN A 227 17.17 -15.67 7.12
N LEU A 228 15.90 -15.99 6.90
CA LEU A 228 15.27 -17.20 7.42
C LEU A 228 15.46 -18.39 6.47
N SER A 229 15.42 -19.61 7.02
CA SER A 229 15.33 -20.83 6.22
C SER A 229 14.00 -20.89 5.45
N LEU A 230 13.92 -21.72 4.40
CA LEU A 230 12.68 -21.87 3.63
C LEU A 230 11.49 -22.30 4.51
N ALA A 231 11.70 -23.24 5.43
CA ALA A 231 10.64 -23.72 6.32
C ALA A 231 10.13 -22.60 7.27
N GLU A 232 11.02 -21.74 7.74
CA GLU A 232 10.66 -20.58 8.56
C GLU A 232 9.92 -19.52 7.72
N LYS A 233 10.39 -19.23 6.49
CA LYS A 233 9.70 -18.34 5.54
C LYS A 233 8.26 -18.78 5.28
N GLU A 234 8.09 -20.07 5.00
CA GLU A 234 6.76 -20.68 4.78
C GLU A 234 5.88 -20.57 6.02
N THR A 235 6.46 -20.79 7.20
CA THR A 235 5.74 -20.68 8.49
C THR A 235 5.27 -19.24 8.73
N GLU A 236 6.14 -18.25 8.54
CA GLU A 236 5.80 -16.83 8.72
C GLU A 236 4.70 -16.38 7.75
N VAL A 237 4.82 -16.73 6.46
CA VAL A 237 3.80 -16.40 5.45
C VAL A 237 2.48 -17.12 5.75
N ARG A 238 2.53 -18.38 6.15
CA ARG A 238 1.35 -19.15 6.56
C ARG A 238 0.66 -18.51 7.76
N ASN A 239 1.41 -18.14 8.79
CA ASN A 239 0.88 -17.48 9.98
C ASN A 239 0.20 -16.16 9.64
N TRP A 240 0.79 -15.37 8.74
CA TRP A 240 0.19 -14.13 8.25
C TRP A 240 -1.18 -14.39 7.59
N TYR A 241 -1.24 -15.34 6.65
CA TYR A 241 -2.50 -15.70 5.98
C TYR A 241 -3.54 -16.30 6.93
N THR A 242 -3.14 -17.11 7.91
CA THR A 242 -4.03 -17.62 8.96
C THR A 242 -4.65 -16.47 9.77
N THR A 243 -3.84 -15.46 10.09
CA THR A 243 -4.25 -14.33 10.92
C THR A 243 -5.19 -13.37 10.18
N PHE A 244 -4.87 -13.02 8.94
CA PHE A 244 -5.55 -11.92 8.23
C PHE A 244 -6.49 -12.38 7.11
N CYS A 245 -6.35 -13.61 6.62
CA CYS A 245 -7.08 -14.10 5.44
C CYS A 245 -7.75 -15.46 5.67
N GLN A 246 -8.11 -15.77 6.93
CA GLN A 246 -8.80 -17.02 7.31
C GLN A 246 -8.10 -18.28 6.76
N GLY A 247 -6.76 -18.25 6.75
CA GLY A 247 -5.94 -19.34 6.22
C GLY A 247 -6.18 -20.66 6.95
N ARG A 248 -6.39 -21.74 6.19
CA ARG A 248 -6.70 -23.08 6.68
C ARG A 248 -6.17 -24.17 5.75
N ASN A 249 -5.97 -25.37 6.27
CA ASN A 249 -5.70 -26.53 5.43
C ASN A 249 -7.02 -27.20 5.04
N GLU A 250 -7.25 -27.39 3.75
CA GLU A 250 -8.44 -28.02 3.19
C GLU A 250 -8.04 -28.93 2.02
N ASN A 251 -8.47 -30.20 2.06
CA ASN A 251 -8.15 -31.20 1.03
C ASN A 251 -6.65 -31.32 0.67
N GLY A 252 -5.76 -31.13 1.66
CA GLY A 252 -4.31 -31.18 1.46
C GLY A 252 -3.67 -29.91 0.87
N GLN A 253 -4.45 -28.84 0.70
CA GLN A 253 -3.99 -27.54 0.23
C GLN A 253 -4.16 -26.47 1.31
N PHE A 254 -3.29 -25.46 1.34
CA PHE A 254 -3.51 -24.29 2.19
C PHE A 254 -4.36 -23.27 1.42
N VAL A 255 -5.54 -22.99 1.94
CA VAL A 255 -6.57 -22.13 1.34
C VAL A 255 -6.76 -20.90 2.21
N ILE A 256 -6.98 -19.76 1.58
CA ILE A 256 -7.32 -18.49 2.23
C ILE A 256 -8.64 -17.97 1.69
N THR A 257 -9.35 -17.19 2.50
CA THR A 257 -10.53 -16.44 2.10
C THR A 257 -10.26 -14.95 2.29
N TYR A 258 -10.34 -14.18 1.20
CA TYR A 258 -10.08 -12.75 1.20
C TYR A 258 -11.13 -12.03 0.35
N LEU A 259 -11.85 -11.08 0.96
CA LEU A 259 -12.88 -10.28 0.30
C LEU A 259 -13.94 -11.13 -0.44
N ASN A 260 -14.39 -12.22 0.19
CA ASN A 260 -15.31 -13.24 -0.34
C ASN A 260 -14.77 -14.11 -1.49
N GLN A 261 -13.48 -14.04 -1.78
CA GLN A 261 -12.80 -14.85 -2.79
C GLN A 261 -11.89 -15.88 -2.11
N GLU A 262 -11.79 -17.07 -2.68
CA GLU A 262 -10.91 -18.13 -2.20
C GLU A 262 -9.68 -18.29 -3.08
N PHE A 263 -8.54 -18.47 -2.42
CA PHE A 263 -7.28 -18.71 -3.09
C PHE A 263 -6.52 -19.85 -2.42
N ALA A 264 -5.83 -20.62 -3.24
CA ALA A 264 -4.79 -21.52 -2.78
C ALA A 264 -3.46 -20.81 -2.69
N ILE A 265 -2.72 -21.08 -1.62
CA ILE A 265 -1.31 -20.69 -1.49
C ILE A 265 -0.45 -21.94 -1.67
N ASP A 266 0.37 -21.91 -2.70
CA ASP A 266 1.26 -22.99 -3.09
C ASP A 266 2.69 -22.63 -2.68
N PHE A 267 3.22 -23.33 -1.67
CA PHE A 267 4.56 -23.11 -1.14
C PHE A 267 5.61 -23.93 -1.91
N GLY A 268 6.90 -23.78 -1.58
CA GLY A 268 7.99 -24.49 -2.26
C GLY A 268 8.20 -24.12 -3.74
N GLN A 269 7.67 -22.98 -4.19
CA GLN A 269 7.81 -22.52 -5.56
C GLN A 269 9.18 -21.86 -5.79
N LYS A 270 9.52 -21.66 -7.06
CA LYS A 270 10.71 -20.92 -7.48
C LYS A 270 10.34 -19.81 -8.44
N LYS A 271 11.04 -18.67 -8.37
CA LYS A 271 10.87 -17.56 -9.31
C LYS A 271 12.21 -16.97 -9.69
N LEU A 272 12.38 -16.73 -10.99
CA LEU A 272 13.53 -15.98 -11.49
C LEU A 272 13.37 -14.50 -11.10
N SER A 273 14.26 -14.02 -10.24
CA SER A 273 14.31 -12.61 -9.88
C SER A 273 14.72 -11.78 -11.09
N LYS A 274 13.92 -10.75 -11.39
CA LYS A 274 14.19 -9.85 -12.52
C LYS A 274 15.40 -8.96 -12.29
N THR A 275 15.79 -8.75 -11.03
CA THR A 275 16.85 -7.81 -10.61
C THR A 275 18.24 -8.39 -10.80
N ASP A 276 18.48 -9.59 -10.29
CA ASP A 276 19.80 -10.24 -10.22
C ASP A 276 19.87 -11.51 -11.10
N LYS A 277 18.76 -11.90 -11.74
CA LYS A 277 18.66 -13.08 -12.62
C LYS A 277 18.96 -14.40 -11.92
N THR A 278 18.76 -14.46 -10.61
CA THR A 278 18.87 -15.68 -9.82
C THR A 278 17.51 -16.31 -9.58
N GLU A 279 17.46 -17.63 -9.48
CA GLU A 279 16.26 -18.33 -9.03
C GLU A 279 16.15 -18.22 -7.51
N GLN A 280 15.00 -17.76 -7.02
CA GLN A 280 14.75 -17.53 -5.60
C GLN A 280 13.54 -18.33 -5.12
N ASP A 281 13.56 -18.69 -3.84
CA ASP A 281 12.41 -19.29 -3.16
C ASP A 281 11.19 -18.38 -3.25
N ALA A 282 10.04 -18.99 -3.50
CA ALA A 282 8.80 -18.30 -3.74
C ALA A 282 7.58 -19.09 -3.24
N PHE A 283 6.43 -18.44 -3.28
CA PHE A 283 5.12 -19.05 -3.15
C PHE A 283 4.20 -18.54 -4.28
N ALA A 284 3.20 -19.30 -4.68
CA ALA A 284 2.22 -18.88 -5.67
C ALA A 284 0.83 -18.74 -5.06
N ILE A 285 0.04 -17.83 -5.63
CA ILE A 285 -1.38 -17.67 -5.30
C ILE A 285 -2.19 -18.11 -6.51
N LYS A 286 -3.19 -18.97 -6.30
CA LYS A 286 -4.09 -19.45 -7.35
C LYS A 286 -5.53 -19.22 -6.94
N TYR A 287 -6.33 -18.62 -7.81
CA TYR A 287 -7.76 -18.41 -7.55
C TYR A 287 -8.53 -19.73 -7.60
N LEU A 288 -9.41 -19.95 -6.62
CA LEU A 288 -10.23 -21.15 -6.50
C LEU A 288 -11.72 -20.90 -6.77
N GLY A 289 -12.25 -19.73 -6.43
CA GLY A 289 -13.67 -19.44 -6.55
C GLY A 289 -14.18 -18.39 -5.56
N ASN A 290 -15.50 -18.25 -5.48
CA ASN A 290 -16.16 -17.46 -4.46
C ASN A 290 -16.36 -18.29 -3.18
N ALA A 291 -16.17 -17.68 -2.00
CA ALA A 291 -16.23 -18.38 -0.70
C ALA A 291 -17.64 -18.83 -0.25
N ASN A 292 -18.69 -18.53 -1.04
CA ASN A 292 -20.10 -18.79 -0.69
C ASN A 292 -20.88 -19.46 -1.86
N GLN A 293 -20.24 -20.37 -2.59
CA GLN A 293 -20.94 -21.25 -3.56
C GLN A 293 -20.98 -22.69 -3.07
#